data_AF-A0A3C1KPQ5-F1
#
_entry.id   AF-A0A3C1KPQ5-F1
#
_cell.length_a   1.000
_cell.length_b   1.000
_cell.length_c   1.000
_cell.angle_alpha   90.00
_cell.angle_beta   90.00
_cell.angle_gamma   90.00
#
_symmetry.space_group_name_H-M   'P 1'
#
loop_
_entity.id
_entity.type
_entity.pdbx_description
1 polymer ?
#
loop_
_entity_poly.entity_id
_entity_poly.type
_entity_poly.pdbx_seq_one_letter_code
_entity_poly.pdbx_strand_id
1 'polypeptide(L)'
;MTLPSTPELQPITESPEVIADYLKELNTAALVMSVVHMTGDTALLDELPTPRTLDVVAAGAEGGEDLLEGGYTAAQVAQVHHWALSAIADWQARGCPLEPLTADTIQALYRFMCGADVDPEYLEFIDEEVALDGVDRRGLQFDDPELQARAAQFPVVVIGAGMGGVLAGIRLAEAGIPYTIIEKNPGVGGTWFENRYPGCRVDVPGHSYSYSFAPNHAWSSHFPLADEIRAYFDSCARRFEVTPHIRFSTEVVAAHYDEDTACWQVQVRDGQGVES
;
A
#
# COMPACT_ATOMS: atom_id res chain seq x y z
N MET A 1 -2.54 18.43 6.56
CA MET A 1 -3.47 17.57 7.32
C MET A 1 -2.71 16.31 7.70
N THR A 2 -2.58 15.96 8.98
CA THR A 2 -1.95 14.70 9.38
C THR A 2 -2.81 13.57 8.82
N LEU A 3 -2.24 12.68 8.01
CA LEU A 3 -2.97 11.52 7.51
C LEU A 3 -3.58 10.79 8.71
N PRO A 4 -4.88 10.41 8.68
CA PRO A 4 -5.45 9.58 9.72
C PRO A 4 -4.54 8.36 9.91
N SER A 5 -4.18 8.02 11.14
CA SER A 5 -3.21 6.96 11.42
C SER A 5 -3.61 5.65 10.76
N THR A 6 -2.62 4.91 10.24
CA THR A 6 -2.78 3.49 9.90
C THR A 6 -3.39 2.79 11.14
N PRO A 7 -4.38 1.89 10.99
CA PRO A 7 -4.94 1.18 12.12
C PRO A 7 -3.80 0.64 12.98
N GLU A 8 -3.79 1.00 14.26
CA GLU A 8 -2.72 0.61 15.19
C GLU A 8 -2.60 -0.91 15.20
N LEU A 9 -1.49 -1.41 14.67
CA LEU A 9 -1.13 -2.83 14.78
C LEU A 9 -1.11 -3.18 16.26
N GLN A 10 -1.92 -4.16 16.64
CA GLN A 10 -1.96 -4.62 18.02
C GLN A 10 -0.62 -5.28 18.35
N PRO A 11 -0.08 -5.10 19.57
CA PRO A 11 1.11 -5.81 20.00
C PRO A 11 0.93 -7.32 19.90
N ILE A 12 1.97 -8.04 19.45
CA ILE A 12 2.01 -9.51 19.54
C ILE A 12 2.11 -9.87 21.02
N THR A 13 1.12 -10.58 21.55
CA THR A 13 1.03 -10.96 22.98
C THR A 13 0.96 -12.46 23.21
N GLU A 14 0.98 -13.21 22.12
CA GLU A 14 0.97 -14.66 22.07
C GLU A 14 2.19 -15.26 22.78
N SER A 15 2.01 -16.47 23.33
CA SER A 15 3.10 -17.17 24.01
C SER A 15 4.13 -17.69 23.00
N PRO A 16 5.38 -17.98 23.44
CA PRO A 16 6.42 -18.51 22.58
C PRO A 16 6.00 -19.78 21.81
N GLU A 17 5.17 -20.63 22.41
CA GLU A 17 4.68 -21.86 21.77
C GLU A 17 3.72 -21.55 20.62
N VAL A 18 2.82 -20.58 20.80
CA VAL A 18 1.89 -20.14 19.76
C VAL A 18 2.65 -19.44 18.63
N ILE A 19 3.60 -18.57 18.96
CA ILE A 19 4.47 -17.92 17.98
C ILE A 19 5.23 -18.98 17.17
N ALA A 20 5.83 -19.98 17.84
CA ALA A 20 6.57 -21.04 17.16
C ALA A 20 5.70 -21.86 16.19
N ASP A 21 4.41 -22.02 16.47
CA ASP A 21 3.47 -22.64 15.54
C ASP A 21 3.20 -21.74 14.32
N TYR A 22 3.00 -20.43 14.51
CA TYR A 22 2.81 -19.49 13.40
C TYR A 22 4.05 -19.36 12.50
N LEU A 23 5.26 -19.39 13.05
CA LEU A 23 6.48 -19.29 12.26
C LEU A 23 6.59 -20.38 11.18
N LYS A 24 5.96 -21.55 11.38
CA LYS A 24 5.96 -22.66 10.41
C LYS A 24 5.23 -22.34 9.11
N GLU A 25 4.35 -21.34 9.12
CA GLU A 25 3.54 -20.93 7.96
C GLU A 25 4.10 -19.68 7.27
N LEU A 26 5.15 -19.06 7.82
CA LEU A 26 5.70 -17.81 7.28
C LEU A 26 6.74 -18.06 6.19
N ASN A 27 6.75 -17.16 5.21
CA ASN A 27 7.84 -17.12 4.23
C ASN A 27 9.16 -16.74 4.92
N THR A 28 10.18 -17.59 4.77
CA THR A 28 11.47 -17.44 5.47
C THR A 28 12.21 -16.15 5.11
N ALA A 29 12.20 -15.73 3.84
CA ALA A 29 12.90 -14.51 3.42
C ALA A 29 12.27 -13.25 4.04
N ALA A 30 10.94 -13.18 4.04
CA ALA A 30 10.21 -12.10 4.70
C ALA A 30 10.41 -12.11 6.22
N LEU A 31 10.50 -13.30 6.83
CA LEU A 31 10.80 -13.44 8.26
C LEU A 31 12.19 -12.92 8.62
N VAL A 32 13.22 -13.20 7.81
CA VAL A 32 14.57 -12.64 8.00
C VAL A 32 14.54 -11.12 7.99
N MET A 33 13.87 -10.50 7.01
CA MET A 33 13.71 -9.05 6.95
C MET A 33 13.05 -8.49 8.22
N SER A 34 12.02 -9.17 8.70
CA SER A 34 11.27 -8.76 9.90
C SER A 34 12.12 -8.86 11.16
N VAL A 35 12.95 -9.90 11.27
CA VAL A 35 13.91 -10.07 12.36
C VAL A 35 14.92 -8.93 12.36
N VAL A 36 15.54 -8.62 11.22
CA VAL A 36 16.47 -7.50 11.10
C VAL A 36 15.78 -6.17 11.44
N HIS A 37 14.51 -6.00 11.09
CA HIS A 37 13.75 -4.81 11.51
C HIS A 37 13.57 -4.74 13.02
N MET A 38 13.19 -5.86 13.66
CA MET A 38 13.00 -5.91 15.12
C MET A 38 14.29 -5.70 15.92
N THR A 39 15.43 -6.15 15.40
CA THR A 39 16.72 -6.16 16.11
C THR A 39 17.67 -5.03 15.70
N GLY A 40 17.54 -4.52 14.48
CA GLY A 40 18.52 -3.64 13.84
C GLY A 40 19.82 -4.34 13.41
N ASP A 41 19.92 -5.66 13.56
CA ASP A 41 21.13 -6.43 13.32
C ASP A 41 21.22 -6.92 11.87
N THR A 42 21.90 -6.15 11.01
CA THR A 42 22.10 -6.50 9.60
C THR A 42 23.11 -7.63 9.38
N ALA A 43 23.92 -8.01 10.39
CA ALA A 43 24.90 -9.09 10.25
C ALA A 43 24.22 -10.45 10.03
N LEU A 44 22.95 -10.60 10.45
CA LEU A 44 22.14 -11.79 10.17
C LEU A 44 21.94 -12.07 8.67
N LEU A 45 22.05 -11.04 7.83
CA LEU A 45 21.94 -11.18 6.37
C LEU A 45 23.14 -11.90 5.76
N ASP A 46 24.32 -11.81 6.39
CA ASP A 46 25.55 -12.46 5.92
C ASP A 46 25.63 -13.96 6.28
N GLU A 47 24.80 -14.40 7.24
CA GLU A 47 24.71 -15.78 7.71
C GLU A 47 23.87 -16.68 6.79
N LEU A 48 23.15 -16.10 5.83
CA LEU A 48 22.25 -16.80 4.93
C LEU A 48 22.55 -16.52 3.45
N PRO A 49 22.29 -17.49 2.55
CA PRO A 49 22.22 -17.17 1.14
C PRO A 49 21.05 -16.23 0.87
N THR A 50 21.21 -15.38 -0.14
CA THR A 50 20.13 -14.52 -0.63
C THR A 50 18.96 -15.38 -1.16
N PRO A 51 17.70 -14.92 -1.04
CA PRO A 51 16.55 -15.69 -1.47
C PRO A 51 16.63 -16.10 -2.94
N ARG A 52 16.22 -17.33 -3.26
CA ARG A 52 16.20 -17.89 -4.62
C ARG A 52 14.76 -18.14 -5.04
N THR A 53 14.09 -17.09 -5.53
CA THR A 53 12.63 -17.09 -5.74
C THR A 53 12.18 -17.56 -7.14
N LEU A 54 13.03 -17.48 -8.16
CA LEU A 54 12.65 -17.80 -9.55
C LEU A 54 13.02 -19.21 -10.00
N ASP A 55 13.96 -19.89 -9.33
CA ASP A 55 14.50 -21.17 -9.81
C ASP A 55 14.85 -22.14 -8.66
N VAL A 56 13.89 -22.36 -7.76
CA VAL A 56 14.05 -23.27 -6.61
C VAL A 56 14.39 -24.70 -7.06
N VAL A 57 13.87 -25.11 -8.22
CA VAL A 57 14.04 -26.47 -8.77
C VAL A 57 15.44 -26.66 -9.37
N ALA A 58 15.98 -25.72 -10.15
CA ALA A 58 17.36 -25.85 -10.63
C ALA A 58 18.37 -25.65 -9.49
N ALA A 59 18.11 -24.73 -8.55
CA ALA A 59 18.97 -24.50 -7.39
C ALA A 59 19.08 -25.73 -6.47
N GLY A 60 17.99 -26.47 -6.25
CA GLY A 60 18.01 -27.73 -5.49
C GLY A 60 18.72 -28.87 -6.24
N ALA A 61 18.60 -28.91 -7.58
CA ALA A 61 19.22 -29.92 -8.41
C ALA A 61 20.76 -29.80 -8.49
N GLU A 62 21.32 -28.61 -8.36
CA GLU A 62 22.77 -28.38 -8.37
C GLU A 62 23.46 -28.70 -7.03
N GLY A 63 22.73 -28.56 -5.90
CA GLY A 63 23.27 -28.74 -4.55
C GLY A 63 23.03 -30.12 -3.91
N GLY A 64 22.06 -30.89 -4.41
CA GLY A 64 21.71 -32.20 -3.84
C GLY A 64 20.94 -32.12 -2.50
N GLU A 65 20.34 -30.97 -2.18
CA GLU A 65 19.57 -30.72 -0.97
C GLU A 65 18.13 -30.33 -1.31
N ASP A 66 17.16 -30.84 -0.53
CA ASP A 66 15.76 -30.45 -0.64
C ASP A 66 15.59 -29.02 -0.12
N LEU A 67 15.32 -28.08 -1.03
CA LEU A 67 15.10 -26.68 -0.71
C LEU A 67 13.61 -26.42 -0.43
N LEU A 68 13.36 -25.68 0.65
CA LEU A 68 12.06 -25.14 1.03
C LEU A 68 11.80 -23.80 0.32
N GLU A 69 10.65 -23.19 0.60
CA GLU A 69 10.26 -21.88 0.07
C GLU A 69 11.37 -20.82 0.26
N GLY A 70 11.61 -20.00 -0.77
CA GLY A 70 12.72 -19.04 -0.78
C GLY A 70 14.10 -19.67 -1.08
N GLY A 71 14.17 -20.99 -1.27
CA GLY A 71 15.38 -21.72 -1.62
C GLY A 71 16.27 -22.00 -0.41
N TYR A 72 15.70 -22.19 0.78
CA TYR A 72 16.43 -22.45 2.03
C TYR A 72 16.42 -23.92 2.42
N THR A 73 17.46 -24.40 3.08
CA THR A 73 17.48 -25.75 3.68
C THR A 73 16.62 -25.79 4.95
N ALA A 74 16.18 -26.99 5.36
CA ALA A 74 15.48 -27.16 6.63
C ALA A 74 16.29 -26.66 7.85
N ALA A 75 17.62 -26.77 7.79
CA ALA A 75 18.51 -26.26 8.84
C ALA A 75 18.51 -24.72 8.88
N GLN A 76 18.56 -24.05 7.72
CA GLN A 76 18.47 -22.60 7.63
C GLN A 76 17.11 -22.08 8.10
N VAL A 77 16.02 -22.73 7.71
CA VAL A 77 14.67 -22.38 8.20
C VAL A 77 14.59 -22.51 9.72
N ALA A 78 15.11 -23.59 10.30
CA ALA A 78 15.15 -23.77 11.76
C ALA A 78 16.00 -22.70 12.46
N GLN A 79 17.12 -22.29 11.87
CA GLN A 79 17.96 -21.20 12.36
C GLN A 79 17.20 -19.86 12.37
N VAL A 80 16.50 -19.52 11.27
CA VAL A 80 15.68 -18.31 11.18
C VAL A 80 14.54 -18.32 12.21
N HIS A 81 13.88 -19.47 12.42
CA HIS A 81 12.85 -19.59 13.45
C HIS A 81 13.41 -19.35 14.86
N HIS A 82 14.62 -19.83 15.13
CA HIS A 82 15.28 -19.57 16.41
C HIS A 82 15.57 -18.07 16.61
N TRP A 83 16.10 -17.40 15.58
CA TRP A 83 16.30 -15.95 15.62
C TRP A 83 14.98 -15.19 15.82
N ALA A 84 13.92 -15.58 15.09
CA ALA A 84 12.62 -14.96 15.19
C ALA A 84 12.00 -15.10 16.59
N LEU A 85 12.08 -16.27 17.21
CA LEU A 85 11.60 -16.46 18.58
C LEU A 85 12.33 -15.57 19.58
N SER A 86 13.65 -15.45 19.47
CA SER A 86 14.44 -14.55 20.32
C SER A 86 14.07 -13.09 20.08
N ALA A 87 14.03 -12.66 18.81
CA ALA A 87 13.74 -11.29 18.43
C ALA A 87 12.33 -10.86 18.85
N ILE A 88 11.32 -11.71 18.67
CA ILE A 88 9.94 -11.42 19.08
C ILE A 88 9.85 -11.35 20.61
N ALA A 89 10.50 -12.25 21.35
CA ALA A 89 10.50 -12.21 22.81
C ALA A 89 11.14 -10.91 23.36
N ASP A 90 12.29 -10.51 22.80
CA ASP A 90 12.94 -9.26 23.17
C ASP A 90 12.09 -8.04 22.77
N TRP A 91 11.47 -8.07 21.59
CA TRP A 91 10.56 -7.04 21.11
C TRP A 91 9.32 -6.90 22.03
N GLN A 92 8.71 -8.02 22.45
CA GLN A 92 7.63 -8.07 23.44
C GLN A 92 8.06 -7.47 24.78
N ALA A 93 9.26 -7.81 25.27
CA ALA A 93 9.78 -7.29 26.53
C ALA A 93 9.99 -5.76 26.51
N ARG A 94 10.22 -5.18 25.33
CA ARG A 94 10.31 -3.72 25.11
C ARG A 94 8.96 -3.04 24.87
N GLY A 95 7.86 -3.78 24.85
CA GLY A 95 6.52 -3.25 24.57
C GLY A 95 6.22 -3.10 23.08
N CYS A 96 6.86 -3.90 22.23
CA CYS A 96 6.64 -3.96 20.78
C CYS A 96 6.87 -2.63 20.03
N PRO A 97 7.99 -1.92 20.23
CA PRO A 97 8.23 -0.65 19.54
C PRO A 97 8.53 -0.87 18.05
N LEU A 98 7.94 -0.06 17.17
CA LEU A 98 8.27 0.00 15.75
C LEU A 98 9.19 1.20 15.50
N GLU A 99 10.49 0.98 15.67
CA GLU A 99 11.50 2.02 15.43
C GLU A 99 11.73 2.21 13.92
N PRO A 100 11.94 3.44 13.44
CA PRO A 100 12.31 3.70 12.05
C PRO A 100 13.64 3.03 11.68
N LEU A 101 13.71 2.47 10.48
CA LEU A 101 14.96 1.93 9.93
C LEU A 101 15.86 3.05 9.40
N THR A 102 17.17 2.83 9.47
CA THR A 102 18.14 3.70 8.79
C THR A 102 18.17 3.38 7.29
N ALA A 103 18.60 4.36 6.48
CA ALA A 103 18.79 4.15 5.04
C ALA A 103 19.76 2.99 4.73
N ASP A 104 20.83 2.85 5.53
CA ASP A 104 21.80 1.77 5.39
C ASP A 104 21.17 0.39 5.65
N THR A 105 20.32 0.27 6.69
CA THR A 105 19.59 -0.97 6.97
C THR A 105 18.62 -1.31 5.84
N ILE A 106 17.88 -0.32 5.34
CA ILE A 106 16.96 -0.49 4.21
C ILE A 106 17.72 -0.99 2.96
N GLN A 107 18.87 -0.39 2.65
CA GLN A 107 19.70 -0.79 1.52
C GLN A 107 20.23 -2.22 1.68
N ALA A 108 20.65 -2.61 2.89
CA ALA A 108 21.10 -3.97 3.18
C ALA A 108 19.98 -4.99 2.97
N LEU A 109 18.76 -4.68 3.43
CA LEU A 109 17.57 -5.51 3.22
C LEU A 109 17.25 -5.69 1.73
N TYR A 110 17.30 -4.62 0.94
CA TYR A 110 17.06 -4.73 -0.50
C TYR A 110 18.13 -5.55 -1.22
N ARG A 111 19.40 -5.31 -0.90
CA ARG A 111 20.51 -6.09 -1.47
C ARG A 111 20.36 -7.58 -1.17
N PHE A 112 19.97 -7.92 0.07
CA PHE A 112 19.70 -9.30 0.45
C PHE A 112 18.55 -9.89 -0.38
N MET A 113 17.42 -9.19 -0.44
CA MET A 113 16.22 -9.68 -1.15
C MET A 113 16.41 -9.81 -2.67
N CYS A 114 17.16 -8.89 -3.28
CA CYS A 114 17.42 -8.89 -4.71
C CYS A 114 18.60 -9.81 -5.10
N GLY A 115 19.45 -10.18 -4.14
CA GLY A 115 20.68 -10.93 -4.39
C GLY A 115 21.78 -10.13 -5.10
N ALA A 116 21.60 -8.82 -5.26
CA ALA A 116 22.49 -7.91 -5.97
C ALA A 116 22.30 -6.49 -5.45
N ASP A 117 23.27 -5.62 -5.75
CA ASP A 117 23.11 -4.19 -5.49
C ASP A 117 21.97 -3.63 -6.35
N VAL A 118 21.09 -2.85 -5.71
CA VAL A 118 19.95 -2.21 -6.36
C VAL A 118 20.37 -0.83 -6.87
N ASP A 119 19.98 -0.49 -8.09
CA ASP A 119 20.24 0.83 -8.67
C ASP A 119 19.66 1.93 -7.75
N PRO A 120 20.39 3.02 -7.48
CA PRO A 120 19.86 4.16 -6.73
C PRO A 120 18.50 4.69 -7.21
N GLU A 121 18.21 4.65 -8.52
CA GLU A 121 16.92 5.08 -9.05
C GLU A 121 15.76 4.16 -8.58
N TYR A 122 16.02 2.86 -8.44
CA TYR A 122 15.04 1.93 -7.89
C TYR A 122 14.86 2.13 -6.38
N LEU A 123 15.90 2.54 -5.65
CA LEU A 123 15.77 2.82 -4.21
C LEU A 123 14.82 3.99 -3.94
N GLU A 124 14.85 5.04 -4.76
CA GLU A 124 13.91 6.17 -4.66
C GLU A 124 12.47 5.71 -4.90
N PHE A 125 12.24 4.89 -5.93
CA PHE A 125 10.93 4.31 -6.21
C PHE A 125 10.42 3.45 -5.05
N ILE A 126 11.26 2.56 -4.49
CA ILE A 126 10.81 1.68 -3.42
C ILE A 126 10.59 2.47 -2.12
N ASP A 127 11.41 3.47 -1.84
CA ASP A 127 11.21 4.39 -0.73
C ASP A 127 9.85 5.11 -0.84
N GLU A 128 9.47 5.54 -2.05
CA GLU A 128 8.14 6.09 -2.36
C GLU A 128 6.99 5.10 -2.13
N GLU A 129 7.13 3.87 -2.62
CA GLU A 129 6.07 2.86 -2.57
C GLU A 129 5.88 2.26 -1.18
N VAL A 130 6.97 1.97 -0.48
CA VAL A 130 6.95 1.27 0.81
C VAL A 130 6.79 2.23 1.97
N ALA A 131 7.41 3.42 1.90
CA ALA A 131 7.32 4.48 2.89
C ALA A 131 7.37 3.98 4.36
N LEU A 132 8.44 3.25 4.72
CA LEU A 132 8.58 2.60 6.03
C LEU A 132 8.53 3.56 7.22
N ASP A 133 8.80 4.84 6.98
CA ASP A 133 8.71 5.94 7.94
C ASP A 133 7.28 6.52 8.09
N GLY A 134 6.32 6.02 7.30
CA GLY A 134 4.95 6.50 7.24
C GLY A 134 4.79 7.84 6.53
N VAL A 135 5.84 8.32 5.84
CA VAL A 135 5.82 9.61 5.13
C VAL A 135 5.32 9.40 3.70
N ASP A 136 4.24 10.09 3.38
CA ASP A 136 3.74 10.15 2.01
C ASP A 136 4.58 11.14 1.18
N ARG A 137 5.51 10.61 0.40
CA ARG A 137 6.41 11.38 -0.46
C ARG A 137 5.69 12.13 -1.60
N ARG A 138 4.45 11.73 -1.93
CA ARG A 138 3.60 12.40 -2.93
C ARG A 138 2.48 13.23 -2.30
N GLY A 139 2.49 13.39 -0.98
CA GLY A 139 1.59 14.26 -0.25
C GLY A 139 1.74 15.71 -0.70
N LEU A 140 0.62 16.40 -0.89
CA LEU A 140 0.62 17.81 -1.29
C LEU A 140 0.43 18.71 -0.06
N GLN A 141 1.40 19.55 0.25
CA GLN A 141 1.26 20.62 1.24
C GLN A 141 1.85 21.91 0.67
N PHE A 142 1.00 22.92 0.48
CA PHE A 142 1.46 24.25 0.10
C PHE A 142 1.83 25.01 1.36
N ASP A 143 3.10 25.37 1.53
CA ASP A 143 3.56 26.21 2.64
C ASP A 143 3.48 27.72 2.33
N ASP A 144 3.13 28.07 1.10
CA ASP A 144 3.01 29.45 0.63
C ASP A 144 1.56 29.95 0.78
N PRO A 145 1.29 31.01 1.58
CA PRO A 145 -0.05 31.55 1.78
C PRO A 145 -0.72 32.07 0.50
N GLU A 146 0.05 32.57 -0.47
CA GLU A 146 -0.49 33.04 -1.75
C GLU A 146 -0.96 31.86 -2.59
N LEU A 147 -0.20 30.77 -2.63
CA LEU A 147 -0.61 29.55 -3.32
C LEU A 147 -1.84 28.93 -2.67
N GLN A 148 -1.90 28.88 -1.34
CA GLN A 148 -3.07 28.41 -0.60
C GLN A 148 -4.32 29.25 -0.92
N ALA A 149 -4.20 30.58 -0.94
CA ALA A 149 -5.31 31.47 -1.28
C ALA A 149 -5.81 31.26 -2.71
N ARG A 150 -4.91 31.00 -3.66
CA ARG A 150 -5.25 30.70 -5.06
C ARG A 150 -5.93 29.32 -5.19
N ALA A 151 -5.40 28.31 -4.51
CA ALA A 151 -5.96 26.95 -4.48
C ALA A 151 -7.42 26.96 -4.00
N ALA A 152 -7.71 27.72 -2.93
CA ALA A 152 -9.06 27.86 -2.38
C ALA A 152 -10.08 28.50 -3.36
N GLN A 153 -9.62 29.17 -4.40
CA GLN A 153 -10.46 29.83 -5.41
C GLN A 153 -10.55 29.06 -6.74
N PHE A 154 -9.98 27.86 -6.81
CA PHE A 154 -9.88 27.08 -8.04
C PHE A 154 -10.70 25.79 -7.95
N PRO A 155 -12.03 25.83 -8.10
CA PRO A 155 -12.86 24.63 -7.98
C PRO A 155 -12.55 23.62 -9.10
N VAL A 156 -12.46 22.34 -8.74
CA VAL A 156 -12.18 21.23 -9.67
C VAL A 156 -13.36 20.26 -9.73
N VAL A 157 -13.73 19.85 -10.94
CA VAL A 157 -14.66 18.73 -11.15
C VAL A 157 -13.85 17.49 -11.54
N VAL A 158 -14.04 16.40 -10.80
CA VAL A 158 -13.46 15.08 -11.11
C VAL A 158 -14.57 14.18 -11.62
N ILE A 159 -14.33 13.49 -12.74
CA ILE A 159 -15.33 12.60 -13.34
C ILE A 159 -14.94 11.15 -13.03
N GLY A 160 -15.77 10.47 -12.24
CA GLY A 160 -15.62 9.11 -11.77
C GLY A 160 -15.02 9.02 -10.36
N ALA A 161 -15.56 8.11 -9.55
CA ALA A 161 -15.11 7.72 -8.21
C ALA A 161 -14.53 6.29 -8.22
N GLY A 162 -13.73 5.97 -9.25
CA GLY A 162 -12.80 4.84 -9.22
C GLY A 162 -11.54 5.17 -8.42
N MET A 163 -10.52 4.30 -8.48
CA MET A 163 -9.21 4.51 -7.85
C MET A 163 -8.65 5.92 -8.13
N GLY A 164 -8.49 6.30 -9.40
CA GLY A 164 -7.93 7.61 -9.76
C GLY A 164 -8.76 8.78 -9.25
N GLY A 165 -10.09 8.68 -9.25
CA GLY A 165 -10.98 9.74 -8.79
C GLY A 165 -10.94 9.94 -7.27
N VAL A 166 -10.92 8.84 -6.51
CA VAL A 166 -10.75 8.90 -5.05
C VAL A 166 -9.38 9.49 -4.72
N LEU A 167 -8.31 9.03 -5.36
CA LEU A 167 -6.97 9.58 -5.15
C LEU A 167 -6.91 11.09 -5.49
N ALA A 168 -7.52 11.51 -6.59
CA ALA A 168 -7.60 12.92 -6.95
C ALA A 168 -8.33 13.73 -5.86
N GLY A 169 -9.45 13.23 -5.33
CA GLY A 169 -10.14 13.87 -4.21
C GLY A 169 -9.26 14.02 -2.96
N ILE A 170 -8.51 12.99 -2.60
CA ILE A 170 -7.57 13.03 -1.47
C ILE A 170 -6.51 14.13 -1.69
N ARG A 171 -5.85 14.14 -2.86
CA ARG A 171 -4.80 15.12 -3.18
C ARG A 171 -5.32 16.54 -3.30
N LEU A 172 -6.52 16.74 -3.85
CA LEU A 172 -7.16 18.05 -3.92
C LEU A 172 -7.51 18.58 -2.52
N ALA A 173 -8.01 17.70 -1.63
CA ALA A 173 -8.28 18.05 -0.23
C ALA A 173 -7.00 18.48 0.51
N GLU A 174 -5.91 17.70 0.36
CA GLU A 174 -4.59 18.03 0.93
C GLU A 174 -4.07 19.39 0.46
N ALA A 175 -4.26 19.68 -0.83
CA ALA A 175 -3.88 20.94 -1.45
C ALA A 175 -4.81 22.13 -1.10
N GLY A 176 -5.90 21.89 -0.37
CA GLY A 176 -6.90 22.92 -0.05
C GLY A 176 -7.71 23.41 -1.26
N ILE A 177 -7.78 22.60 -2.33
CA ILE A 177 -8.49 22.92 -3.56
C ILE A 177 -9.93 22.40 -3.43
N PRO A 178 -10.98 23.26 -3.57
CA PRO A 178 -12.36 22.80 -3.55
C PRO A 178 -12.64 21.87 -4.73
N TYR A 179 -13.33 20.76 -4.50
CA TYR A 179 -13.64 19.82 -5.57
C TYR A 179 -15.02 19.17 -5.42
N THR A 180 -15.52 18.65 -6.53
CA THR A 180 -16.69 17.79 -6.61
C THR A 180 -16.38 16.62 -7.52
N ILE A 181 -16.65 15.40 -7.05
CA ILE A 181 -16.51 14.18 -7.84
C ILE A 181 -17.91 13.79 -8.35
N ILE A 182 -18.05 13.54 -9.64
CA ILE A 182 -19.30 13.07 -10.26
C ILE A 182 -19.16 11.59 -10.59
N GLU A 183 -20.01 10.73 -10.03
CA GLU A 183 -19.98 9.28 -10.24
C GLU A 183 -21.36 8.77 -10.65
N LYS A 184 -21.41 8.04 -11.78
CA LYS A 184 -22.65 7.48 -12.31
C LYS A 184 -23.19 6.32 -11.46
N ASN A 185 -22.31 5.62 -10.76
CA ASN A 185 -22.66 4.52 -9.87
C ASN A 185 -23.17 5.04 -8.52
N PRO A 186 -23.93 4.22 -7.76
CA PRO A 186 -24.37 4.56 -6.42
C PRO A 186 -23.25 4.37 -5.36
N GLY A 187 -22.00 4.12 -5.76
CA GLY A 187 -20.89 3.92 -4.84
C GLY A 187 -19.52 3.96 -5.52
N VAL A 188 -18.48 3.98 -4.69
CA VAL A 188 -17.06 4.02 -5.10
C VAL A 188 -16.63 2.68 -5.73
N GLY A 189 -15.66 2.74 -6.64
CA GLY A 189 -14.90 1.57 -7.09
C GLY A 189 -14.60 1.54 -8.59
N GLY A 190 -15.33 2.31 -9.40
CA GLY A 190 -15.14 2.36 -10.85
C GLY A 190 -15.17 0.97 -11.49
N THR A 191 -14.05 0.51 -12.05
CA THR A 191 -13.87 -0.87 -12.55
C THR A 191 -14.37 -1.92 -11.57
N TRP A 192 -14.04 -1.77 -10.29
CA TRP A 192 -14.42 -2.70 -9.22
C TRP A 192 -15.85 -2.52 -8.76
N PHE A 193 -16.54 -1.44 -9.19
CA PHE A 193 -17.98 -1.31 -9.02
C PHE A 193 -18.75 -1.95 -10.19
N GLU A 194 -18.26 -1.84 -11.42
CA GLU A 194 -18.97 -2.33 -12.62
C GLU A 194 -18.81 -3.84 -12.81
N ASN A 195 -17.63 -4.38 -12.53
CA ASN A 195 -17.33 -5.78 -12.80
C ASN A 195 -17.78 -6.67 -11.64
N ARG A 196 -18.71 -7.59 -11.92
CA ARG A 196 -19.31 -8.55 -10.97
C ARG A 196 -19.29 -10.00 -11.47
N TYR A 197 -18.53 -10.29 -12.52
CA TYR A 197 -18.45 -11.65 -13.04
C TYR A 197 -17.71 -12.56 -12.03
N PRO A 198 -18.05 -13.87 -11.98
CA PRO A 198 -17.44 -14.79 -11.03
C PRO A 198 -15.91 -14.85 -11.18
N GLY A 199 -15.20 -14.71 -10.06
CA GLY A 199 -13.73 -14.80 -10.02
C GLY A 199 -12.97 -13.51 -10.35
N CYS A 200 -13.67 -12.40 -10.64
CA CYS A 200 -13.07 -11.08 -10.89
C CYS A 200 -12.10 -10.68 -9.76
N ARG A 201 -10.86 -10.36 -10.13
CA ARG A 201 -9.73 -10.08 -9.22
C ARG A 201 -8.65 -9.26 -9.92
N VAL A 202 -7.69 -8.78 -9.15
CA VAL A 202 -6.47 -8.14 -9.66
C VAL A 202 -5.51 -9.17 -10.27
N ASP A 203 -4.66 -8.72 -11.19
CA ASP A 203 -3.54 -9.45 -11.77
C ASP A 203 -2.17 -9.08 -11.15
N VAL A 204 -2.15 -8.02 -10.33
CA VAL A 204 -1.00 -7.62 -9.51
C VAL A 204 -1.26 -7.95 -8.03
N PRO A 205 -0.21 -8.18 -7.23
CA PRO A 205 -0.37 -8.49 -5.82
C PRO A 205 -1.14 -7.39 -5.06
N GLY A 206 -2.02 -7.76 -4.13
CA GLY A 206 -2.85 -6.81 -3.39
C GLY A 206 -2.07 -5.73 -2.64
N HIS A 207 -0.90 -6.08 -2.12
CA HIS A 207 -0.01 -5.13 -1.44
C HIS A 207 0.49 -4.00 -2.38
N SER A 208 0.66 -4.29 -3.68
CA SER A 208 1.01 -3.30 -4.70
C SER A 208 -0.22 -2.62 -5.34
N TYR A 209 -1.43 -3.08 -5.03
CA TYR A 209 -2.69 -2.48 -5.51
C TYR A 209 -3.40 -1.68 -4.40
N SER A 210 -2.61 -1.05 -3.53
CA SER A 210 -3.05 -0.12 -2.50
C SER A 210 -2.41 1.24 -2.77
N TYR A 211 -2.97 2.34 -2.26
CA TYR A 211 -2.24 3.60 -2.19
C TYR A 211 -1.04 3.45 -1.26
N SER A 212 0.14 3.95 -1.68
CA SER A 212 1.38 3.88 -0.90
C SER A 212 1.26 4.49 0.49
N PHE A 213 0.47 5.56 0.63
CA PHE A 213 0.19 6.22 1.92
C PHE A 213 -0.96 5.59 2.73
N ALA A 214 -1.64 4.57 2.18
CA ALA A 214 -2.74 3.87 2.83
C ALA A 214 -2.69 2.36 2.53
N PRO A 215 -1.61 1.66 2.93
CA PRO A 215 -1.48 0.23 2.68
C PRO A 215 -2.59 -0.56 3.39
N ASN A 216 -3.00 -1.68 2.80
CA ASN A 216 -3.89 -2.64 3.42
C ASN A 216 -3.13 -3.93 3.73
N HIS A 217 -2.92 -4.21 5.02
CA HIS A 217 -2.24 -5.42 5.48
C HIS A 217 -3.17 -6.62 5.69
N ALA A 218 -4.49 -6.41 5.55
CA ALA A 218 -5.52 -7.40 5.85
C ALA A 218 -6.11 -8.06 4.59
N TRP A 219 -5.39 -8.02 3.47
CA TRP A 219 -5.82 -8.71 2.25
C TRP A 219 -6.01 -10.21 2.51
N SER A 220 -7.16 -10.76 2.11
CA SER A 220 -7.52 -12.16 2.33
C SER A 220 -6.73 -13.14 1.45
N SER A 221 -6.10 -12.65 0.38
CA SER A 221 -5.29 -13.45 -0.53
C SER A 221 -4.27 -12.59 -1.28
N HIS A 222 -3.27 -13.23 -1.89
CA HIS A 222 -2.24 -12.54 -2.67
C HIS A 222 -2.82 -11.75 -3.87
N PHE A 223 -3.90 -12.25 -4.48
CA PHE A 223 -4.65 -11.59 -5.56
C PHE A 223 -6.12 -11.39 -5.15
N PRO A 224 -6.44 -10.31 -4.41
CA PRO A 224 -7.76 -10.08 -3.84
C PRO A 224 -8.88 -10.01 -4.89
N LEU A 225 -10.08 -10.42 -4.47
CA LEU A 225 -11.28 -10.37 -5.30
C LEU A 225 -11.83 -8.94 -5.42
N ALA A 226 -12.59 -8.69 -6.48
CA ALA A 226 -13.15 -7.37 -6.80
C ALA A 226 -13.92 -6.70 -5.65
N ASP A 227 -14.68 -7.46 -4.86
CA ASP A 227 -15.45 -6.90 -3.74
C ASP A 227 -14.53 -6.40 -2.61
N GLU A 228 -13.41 -7.07 -2.37
CA GLU A 228 -12.42 -6.69 -1.37
C GLU A 228 -11.67 -5.42 -1.82
N ILE A 229 -11.28 -5.35 -3.09
CA ILE A 229 -10.67 -4.16 -3.69
C ILE A 229 -11.62 -2.96 -3.64
N ARG A 230 -12.91 -3.18 -3.95
CA ARG A 230 -13.93 -2.14 -3.84
C ARG A 230 -14.08 -1.66 -2.40
N ALA A 231 -14.11 -2.57 -1.43
CA ALA A 231 -14.21 -2.24 -0.01
C ALA A 231 -13.01 -1.42 0.47
N TYR A 232 -11.80 -1.72 -0.03
CA TYR A 232 -10.60 -0.94 0.24
C TYR A 232 -10.72 0.52 -0.24
N PHE A 233 -11.13 0.76 -1.49
CA PHE A 233 -11.29 2.13 -2.00
C PHE A 233 -12.44 2.89 -1.33
N ASP A 234 -13.54 2.23 -1.01
CA ASP A 234 -14.64 2.80 -0.23
C ASP A 234 -14.17 3.18 1.20
N SER A 235 -13.35 2.33 1.84
CA SER A 235 -12.73 2.65 3.13
C SER A 235 -11.80 3.87 3.03
N CYS A 236 -10.95 3.95 2.00
CA CYS A 236 -10.10 5.11 1.77
C CYS A 236 -10.93 6.38 1.56
N ALA A 237 -11.96 6.34 0.70
CA ALA A 237 -12.82 7.49 0.44
C ALA A 237 -13.49 8.02 1.72
N ARG A 238 -13.86 7.13 2.66
CA ARG A 238 -14.40 7.53 3.97
C ARG A 238 -13.32 8.04 4.91
N ARG A 239 -12.20 7.31 5.04
CA ARG A 239 -11.08 7.63 5.94
C ARG A 239 -10.49 9.00 5.64
N PHE A 240 -10.37 9.36 4.36
CA PHE A 240 -9.83 10.64 3.91
C PHE A 240 -10.93 11.69 3.59
N GLU A 241 -12.15 11.47 4.07
CA GLU A 241 -13.28 12.41 3.95
C GLU A 241 -13.61 12.86 2.52
N VAL A 242 -13.37 12.00 1.53
CA VAL A 242 -13.71 12.26 0.13
C VAL A 242 -15.19 12.01 -0.16
N THR A 243 -15.81 11.02 0.51
CA THR A 243 -17.21 10.61 0.26
C THR A 243 -18.21 11.78 0.23
N PRO A 244 -18.17 12.77 1.14
CA PRO A 244 -19.08 13.92 1.11
C PRO A 244 -18.98 14.80 -0.15
N HIS A 245 -17.85 14.73 -0.87
CA HIS A 245 -17.60 15.48 -2.09
C HIS A 245 -18.04 14.73 -3.36
N ILE A 246 -18.62 13.54 -3.21
CA ILE A 246 -19.04 12.70 -4.34
C ILE A 246 -20.55 12.83 -4.58
N ARG A 247 -20.94 13.24 -5.78
CA ARG A 247 -22.30 13.14 -6.31
C ARG A 247 -22.47 11.80 -7.00
N PHE A 248 -23.02 10.83 -6.26
CA PHE A 248 -23.34 9.50 -6.78
C PHE A 248 -24.59 9.50 -7.67
N SER A 249 -24.80 8.41 -8.40
CA SER A 249 -25.95 8.23 -9.30
C SER A 249 -26.12 9.41 -10.28
N THR A 250 -25.01 10.03 -10.67
CA THR A 250 -24.96 11.25 -11.47
C THR A 250 -23.97 11.03 -12.62
N GLU A 251 -24.45 11.09 -13.87
CA GLU A 251 -23.66 10.85 -15.07
C GLU A 251 -23.27 12.17 -15.72
N VAL A 252 -21.99 12.40 -16.00
CA VAL A 252 -21.57 13.52 -16.88
C VAL A 252 -21.94 13.17 -18.32
N VAL A 253 -22.70 14.04 -18.98
CA VAL A 253 -23.18 13.83 -20.36
C VAL A 253 -22.54 14.77 -21.38
N ALA A 254 -22.00 15.89 -20.95
CA ALA A 254 -21.23 16.81 -21.79
C ALA A 254 -20.27 17.67 -20.94
N ALA A 255 -19.19 18.14 -21.58
CA ALA A 255 -18.29 19.13 -21.00
C ALA A 255 -17.87 20.12 -22.10
N HIS A 256 -18.05 21.41 -21.86
CA HIS A 256 -17.73 22.47 -22.80
C HIS A 256 -16.79 23.47 -22.14
N TYR A 257 -15.68 23.80 -22.81
CA TYR A 257 -14.78 24.84 -22.35
C TYR A 257 -15.30 26.21 -22.80
N ASP A 258 -15.39 27.14 -21.87
CA ASP A 258 -15.75 28.53 -22.09
C ASP A 258 -14.46 29.37 -22.08
N GLU A 259 -14.05 29.83 -23.27
CA GLU A 259 -12.84 30.64 -23.48
C GLU A 259 -12.90 32.01 -22.78
N ASP A 260 -14.10 32.58 -22.62
CA ASP A 260 -14.25 33.91 -22.01
C ASP A 260 -14.03 33.87 -20.50
N THR A 261 -14.44 32.78 -19.85
CA THR A 261 -14.29 32.58 -18.40
C THR A 261 -13.11 31.68 -18.03
N ALA A 262 -12.48 31.04 -19.03
CA ALA A 262 -11.47 30.00 -18.87
C ALA A 262 -11.91 28.81 -18.00
N CYS A 263 -13.21 28.50 -18.00
CA CYS A 263 -13.83 27.49 -17.16
C CYS A 263 -14.48 26.36 -17.99
N TRP A 264 -14.61 25.19 -17.38
CA TRP A 264 -15.42 24.10 -17.93
C TRP A 264 -16.85 24.17 -17.42
N GLN A 265 -17.81 24.13 -18.34
CA GLN A 265 -19.22 23.89 -18.05
C GLN A 265 -19.49 22.39 -18.20
N VAL A 266 -19.90 21.73 -17.11
CA VAL A 266 -20.09 20.28 -17.07
C VAL A 266 -21.57 19.97 -16.92
N GLN A 267 -22.15 19.32 -17.93
CA GLN A 267 -23.55 18.91 -17.87
C GLN A 267 -23.66 17.54 -17.24
N VAL A 268 -24.52 17.40 -16.25
CA VAL A 268 -24.75 16.16 -15.53
C VAL A 268 -26.20 15.72 -15.66
N ARG A 269 -26.43 14.42 -15.62
CA ARG A 269 -27.73 13.78 -15.59
C ARG A 269 -27.88 13.00 -14.29
N ASP A 270 -28.96 13.27 -13.56
CA ASP A 270 -29.34 12.49 -12.38
C ASP A 270 -30.81 12.01 -12.50
N GLY A 271 -31.39 11.54 -11.39
CA GLY A 271 -32.78 11.08 -11.34
C GLY A 271 -33.85 12.16 -11.61
N GLN A 272 -33.47 13.45 -11.64
CA GLN A 272 -34.37 14.59 -11.86
C GLN A 272 -34.26 15.16 -13.29
N GLY A 273 -33.20 14.85 -14.03
CA GLY A 273 -33.03 15.31 -15.41
C GLY A 273 -31.59 15.68 -15.71
N VAL A 274 -31.40 16.61 -16.66
CA VAL A 274 -30.08 17.15 -17.01
C VAL A 274 -29.95 18.55 -16.44
N GLU A 275 -28.84 18.83 -15.76
CA GLU A 275 -28.45 20.15 -15.25
C GLU A 275 -27.00 20.48 -15.65
N SER A 276 -26.58 21.73 -15.40
CA SER A 276 -25.25 22.27 -15.73
C SER A 276 -24.65 23.01 -14.54
#